data_AF-A0A2V8XPX7-F1
#
_entry.id   AF-A0A2V8XPX7-F1
#
_cell.length_a   1.000
_cell.length_b   1.000
_cell.length_c   1.000
_cell.angle_alpha   90.00
_cell.angle_beta   90.00
_cell.angle_gamma   90.00
#
_symmetry.space_group_name_H-M   'P 1'
#
loop_
_entity.id
_entity.type
_entity.pdbx_description
1 polymer ?
#
loop_
_entity_poly.entity_id
_entity_poly.type
_entity_poly.pdbx_seq_one_letter_code
_entity_poly.pdbx_strand_id
1 'polypeptide(L)'
;MPDWQKLVRQQLSGLALDSTEREEIHTELAAHLEETYEALLREGLPESSAIQRALSQAGDWQDLRRRIQTARTKENIMNDRVRQLWLPGFLTFLLSACLLALNQIFGPKPWALMKVGQLPMVLFFIPWLLSLPVVGAMGAFLSHRAGGSRRAVLTSTVFPVLPFLASIVVVFPVSLIFDRFISHNTAPISLVMALLGWVLAPGVALLAGGLAAQFLLSRRLDSRRSESH
;
A
#
# COMPACT_ATOMS: atom_id res chain seq x y z
N MET A 1 -8.24 -21.41 -43.97
CA MET A 1 -8.20 -20.86 -42.60
C MET A 1 -6.79 -20.37 -42.30
N PRO A 2 -6.61 -19.07 -42.03
CA PRO A 2 -5.32 -18.49 -41.66
C PRO A 2 -4.85 -18.99 -40.28
N ASP A 3 -3.53 -19.04 -40.07
CA ASP A 3 -2.94 -19.36 -38.76
C ASP A 3 -2.90 -18.10 -37.89
N TRP A 4 -4.04 -17.76 -37.30
CA TRP A 4 -4.23 -16.54 -36.49
C TRP A 4 -3.28 -16.46 -35.30
N GLN A 5 -2.99 -17.60 -34.67
CA GLN A 5 -2.11 -17.67 -33.52
C GLN A 5 -0.66 -17.30 -33.88
N LYS A 6 -0.16 -17.75 -35.04
CA LYS A 6 1.16 -17.33 -35.54
C LYS A 6 1.21 -15.84 -35.88
N LEU A 7 0.15 -15.30 -36.50
CA LEU A 7 0.08 -13.88 -36.86
C LEU A 7 0.09 -12.98 -35.61
N VAL A 8 -0.72 -13.32 -34.60
CA VAL A 8 -0.74 -12.59 -33.33
C VAL A 8 0.60 -12.69 -32.60
N ARG A 9 1.22 -13.87 -32.55
CA ARG A 9 2.56 -14.07 -31.95
C ARG A 9 3.63 -13.22 -32.63
N GLN A 10 3.57 -13.09 -33.96
CA GLN A 10 4.53 -12.29 -34.71
C GLN A 10 4.32 -10.78 -34.45
N GLN A 11 3.08 -10.31 -34.40
CA GLN A 11 2.76 -8.90 -34.16
C GLN A 11 3.03 -8.45 -32.72
N LEU A 12 2.80 -9.33 -31.75
CA LEU A 12 3.04 -9.09 -30.32
C LEU A 12 4.47 -9.45 -29.88
N SER A 13 5.35 -9.79 -30.84
CA SER A 13 6.74 -10.13 -30.55
C SER A 13 7.49 -8.98 -29.86
N GLY A 14 8.17 -9.29 -28.76
CA GLY A 14 8.92 -8.32 -27.94
C GLY A 14 8.15 -7.69 -26.78
N LEU A 15 6.90 -8.09 -26.52
CA LEU A 15 6.25 -7.81 -25.24
C LEU A 15 6.88 -8.68 -24.14
N ALA A 16 7.35 -8.04 -23.07
CA ALA A 16 7.85 -8.69 -21.86
C ALA A 16 6.68 -9.22 -21.01
N LEU A 17 5.94 -10.19 -21.55
CA LEU A 17 4.88 -10.92 -20.87
C LEU A 17 5.45 -12.21 -20.27
N ASP A 18 4.87 -12.63 -19.15
CA ASP A 18 5.09 -13.96 -18.61
C ASP A 18 4.64 -15.03 -19.61
N SER A 19 5.25 -16.22 -19.58
CA SER A 19 4.97 -17.26 -20.58
C SER A 19 3.52 -17.71 -20.59
N THR A 20 2.87 -17.79 -19.43
CA THR A 20 1.49 -18.27 -19.31
C THR A 20 0.51 -17.21 -19.82
N GLU A 21 0.67 -15.98 -19.37
CA GLU A 21 -0.19 -14.87 -19.75
C GLU A 21 -0.02 -14.44 -21.20
N ARG A 22 1.21 -14.55 -21.73
CA ARG A 22 1.46 -14.36 -23.17
C ARG A 22 0.62 -15.32 -23.99
N GLU A 23 0.54 -16.57 -23.58
CA GLU A 23 -0.19 -17.60 -24.31
C GLU A 23 -1.71 -17.41 -24.20
N GLU A 24 -2.21 -17.00 -23.04
CA GLU A 24 -3.61 -16.63 -22.83
C GLU A 24 -4.02 -15.45 -23.74
N ILE A 25 -3.26 -14.35 -23.70
CA ILE A 25 -3.52 -13.16 -24.53
C ILE A 25 -3.45 -13.52 -26.02
N HIS A 26 -2.47 -14.33 -26.44
CA HIS A 26 -2.36 -14.75 -27.84
C HIS A 26 -3.55 -15.59 -28.29
N THR A 27 -4.03 -16.48 -27.43
CA THR A 27 -5.16 -17.38 -27.73
C THR A 27 -6.45 -16.60 -27.81
N GLU A 28 -6.72 -15.70 -26.86
CA GLU A 28 -7.93 -14.88 -26.84
C GLU A 28 -7.97 -13.92 -28.04
N LEU A 29 -6.85 -13.26 -28.36
CA LEU A 29 -6.79 -12.35 -29.50
C LEU A 29 -6.91 -13.08 -30.85
N ALA A 30 -6.33 -14.29 -30.96
CA ALA A 30 -6.47 -15.11 -32.15
C ALA A 30 -7.92 -15.58 -32.35
N ALA A 31 -8.58 -16.02 -31.27
CA ALA A 31 -9.99 -16.40 -31.31
C ALA A 31 -10.89 -15.23 -31.71
N HIS A 32 -10.62 -14.02 -31.20
CA HIS A 32 -11.37 -12.83 -31.58
C HIS A 32 -11.22 -12.45 -33.06
N LEU A 33 -10.00 -12.56 -33.60
CA LEU A 33 -9.74 -12.34 -35.03
C LEU A 33 -10.41 -13.40 -35.91
N GLU A 34 -10.40 -14.65 -35.47
CA GLU A 34 -11.05 -15.76 -36.16
C GLU A 34 -12.57 -15.57 -36.20
N GLU A 35 -13.20 -15.22 -35.08
CA GLU A 35 -14.63 -14.92 -34.99
C GLU A 35 -15.01 -13.76 -35.94
N THR A 36 -14.19 -12.71 -35.97
CA THR A 36 -14.37 -11.57 -36.86
C THR A 36 -14.25 -11.97 -38.33
N TYR A 37 -13.26 -12.79 -38.67
CA TYR A 37 -13.05 -13.30 -40.02
C TYR A 37 -14.22 -14.17 -40.48
N GLU A 38 -14.72 -15.08 -39.62
CA GLU A 38 -15.87 -15.91 -39.93
C GLU A 38 -17.15 -15.08 -40.15
N ALA A 39 -17.35 -14.03 -39.35
CA ALA A 39 -18.47 -13.11 -39.53
C ALA A 39 -18.42 -12.43 -40.92
N LEU A 40 -17.24 -11.95 -41.31
CA LEU A 40 -17.04 -11.29 -42.62
C LEU A 40 -17.23 -12.26 -43.79
N LEU A 41 -16.83 -13.52 -43.65
CA LEU A 41 -17.11 -14.55 -44.66
C LEU A 41 -18.61 -14.83 -44.79
N ARG A 42 -19.35 -14.87 -43.67
CA ARG A 42 -20.81 -15.07 -43.67
C ARG A 42 -21.55 -13.90 -44.33
N GLU A 43 -20.98 -12.70 -44.27
CA GLU A 43 -21.47 -11.51 -45.00
C GLU A 43 -21.14 -11.52 -46.51
N GLY A 44 -20.45 -12.56 -47.00
CA GLY A 44 -20.15 -12.75 -48.42
C GLY A 44 -18.90 -12.02 -48.89
N LEU A 45 -18.05 -11.52 -47.99
CA LEU A 45 -16.78 -10.92 -48.39
C LEU A 45 -15.80 -12.00 -48.90
N PRO A 46 -15.03 -11.69 -49.96
CA PRO A 46 -13.98 -12.57 -50.43
C PRO A 46 -12.89 -12.74 -49.36
N GLU A 47 -12.33 -13.95 -49.28
CA GLU A 47 -11.40 -14.39 -48.23
C GLU A 47 -10.22 -13.42 -48.01
N SER A 48 -9.61 -12.93 -49.09
CA SER A 48 -8.50 -11.97 -49.03
C SER A 48 -8.89 -10.64 -48.38
N SER A 49 -10.11 -10.17 -48.62
CA SER A 49 -10.64 -8.93 -48.05
C SER A 49 -11.10 -9.13 -46.60
N ALA A 50 -11.65 -10.30 -46.27
CA ALA A 50 -12.03 -10.66 -44.91
C ALA A 50 -10.81 -10.72 -43.99
N ILE A 51 -9.69 -11.29 -44.46
CA ILE A 51 -8.42 -11.33 -43.69
C ILE A 51 -7.89 -9.92 -43.44
N GLN A 52 -7.80 -9.10 -44.49
CA GLN A 52 -7.30 -7.73 -44.36
C GLN A 52 -8.17 -6.89 -43.42
N ARG A 53 -9.49 -7.10 -43.46
CA ARG A 53 -10.44 -6.36 -42.65
C ARG A 53 -10.44 -6.81 -41.19
N ALA A 54 -10.37 -8.12 -40.92
CA ALA A 54 -10.18 -8.66 -39.58
C ALA A 54 -8.88 -8.14 -38.94
N LEU A 55 -7.76 -8.14 -39.68
CA LEU A 55 -6.49 -7.58 -39.21
C LEU A 55 -6.52 -6.07 -39.00
N SER A 56 -7.30 -5.33 -39.81
CA SER A 56 -7.48 -3.88 -39.63
C SER A 56 -8.34 -3.52 -38.42
N GLN A 57 -9.22 -4.43 -37.98
CA GLN A 57 -10.12 -4.23 -36.85
C GLN A 57 -9.42 -4.35 -35.50
N ALA A 58 -8.33 -5.14 -35.42
CA ALA A 58 -7.38 -5.08 -34.31
C ALA A 58 -6.65 -3.72 -34.22
N GLY A 59 -6.80 -2.85 -35.23
CA GLY A 59 -6.28 -1.49 -35.24
C GLY A 59 -4.75 -1.44 -35.31
N ASP A 60 -4.19 -0.30 -34.87
CA ASP A 60 -2.74 -0.12 -34.79
C ASP A 60 -2.15 -1.03 -33.71
N TRP A 61 -1.51 -2.11 -34.15
CA TRP A 61 -0.84 -3.09 -33.30
C TRP A 61 0.15 -2.46 -32.32
N GLN A 62 0.73 -1.31 -32.68
CA GLN A 62 1.61 -0.56 -31.79
C GLN A 62 0.84 0.08 -30.63
N ASP A 63 -0.36 0.59 -30.87
CA ASP A 63 -1.21 1.15 -29.81
C ASP A 63 -1.71 0.05 -28.87
N LEU A 64 -2.13 -1.10 -29.42
CA LEU A 64 -2.53 -2.25 -28.61
C LEU A 64 -1.37 -2.72 -27.70
N ARG A 65 -0.17 -2.85 -28.26
CA ARG A 65 1.05 -3.17 -27.51
C ARG A 65 1.32 -2.16 -26.40
N ARG A 66 1.19 -0.86 -26.71
CA ARG A 66 1.40 0.22 -25.75
C ARG A 66 0.37 0.19 -24.61
N ARG A 67 -0.90 -0.09 -24.92
CA ARG A 67 -1.97 -0.22 -23.93
C ARG A 67 -1.75 -1.40 -23.00
N ILE A 68 -1.40 -2.58 -23.54
CA ILE A 68 -1.07 -3.77 -22.75
C ILE A 68 0.11 -3.47 -21.80
N GLN A 69 1.18 -2.86 -22.32
CA GLN A 69 2.35 -2.53 -21.51
C GLN A 69 2.04 -1.47 -20.43
N THR A 70 1.22 -0.48 -20.74
CA THR A 70 0.81 0.57 -19.79
C THR A 70 -0.09 0.01 -18.68
N ALA A 71 -1.06 -0.84 -19.04
CA ALA A 71 -1.94 -1.51 -18.10
C ALA A 71 -1.14 -2.36 -17.10
N ARG A 72 -0.19 -3.16 -17.61
CA ARG A 72 0.69 -3.99 -16.77
C ARG A 72 1.63 -3.19 -15.88
N THR A 73 2.23 -2.13 -16.43
CA THR A 73 3.08 -1.24 -15.62
C THR A 73 2.27 -0.63 -14.47
N LYS A 74 1.04 -0.21 -14.73
CA LYS A 74 0.14 0.34 -13.72
C LYS A 74 -0.28 -0.72 -12.69
N GLU A 75 -0.64 -1.92 -13.12
CA GLU A 75 -1.04 -3.04 -12.26
C GLU A 75 0.11 -3.47 -11.33
N ASN A 76 1.31 -3.67 -11.89
CA ASN A 76 2.50 -4.01 -11.10
C ASN A 76 2.84 -2.92 -10.07
N ILE A 77 2.78 -1.64 -10.45
CA ILE A 77 2.98 -0.53 -9.51
C ILE A 77 1.93 -0.54 -8.39
N MET A 78 0.67 -0.87 -8.70
CA MET A 78 -0.38 -0.97 -7.68
C MET A 78 -0.12 -2.14 -6.74
N ASN A 79 0.26 -3.31 -7.24
CA ASN A 79 0.56 -4.49 -6.43
C ASN A 79 1.79 -4.28 -5.54
N ASP A 80 2.83 -3.62 -6.08
CA ASP A 80 4.03 -3.24 -5.33
C ASP A 80 3.70 -2.26 -4.20
N ARG A 81 2.88 -1.24 -4.45
CA ARG A 81 2.44 -0.31 -3.39
C ARG A 81 1.61 -1.02 -2.33
N VAL A 82 0.73 -1.93 -2.71
CA VAL A 82 -0.07 -2.70 -1.74
C VAL A 82 0.84 -3.55 -0.86
N ARG A 83 1.77 -4.29 -1.46
CA ARG A 83 2.72 -5.16 -0.73
C ARG A 83 3.74 -4.38 0.11
N GLN A 84 4.21 -3.23 -0.35
CA GLN A 84 5.30 -2.48 0.31
C GLN A 84 4.80 -1.47 1.34
N LEU A 85 3.60 -0.91 1.15
CA LEU A 85 3.08 0.20 1.97
C LEU A 85 1.82 -0.22 2.76
N TRP A 86 0.79 -0.67 2.05
CA TRP A 86 -0.53 -0.88 2.65
C TRP A 86 -0.59 -2.11 3.53
N LEU A 87 -0.08 -3.25 3.07
CA LEU A 87 -0.15 -4.52 3.79
C LEU A 87 0.65 -4.47 5.11
N PRO A 88 1.90 -3.95 5.13
CA PRO A 88 2.63 -3.77 6.38
C PRO A 88 2.03 -2.66 7.26
N GLY A 89 1.54 -1.56 6.66
CA GLY A 89 0.91 -0.46 7.39
C GLY A 89 -0.38 -0.86 8.11
N PHE A 90 -1.25 -1.61 7.44
CA PHE A 90 -2.47 -2.14 8.04
C PHE A 90 -2.18 -3.20 9.10
N LEU A 91 -1.21 -4.09 8.85
CA LEU A 91 -0.84 -5.11 9.83
C LEU A 91 -0.29 -4.49 11.11
N THR A 92 0.60 -3.50 10.99
CA THR A 92 1.15 -2.78 12.14
C THR A 92 0.09 -1.95 12.87
N PHE A 93 -0.85 -1.35 12.13
CA PHE A 93 -2.00 -0.68 12.72
C PHE A 93 -2.90 -1.64 13.52
N LEU A 94 -3.28 -2.78 12.93
CA LEU A 94 -4.08 -3.81 13.59
C LEU A 94 -3.39 -4.35 14.84
N LEU A 95 -2.07 -4.61 14.75
CA LEU A 95 -1.30 -5.11 15.88
C LEU A 95 -1.27 -4.08 17.02
N SER A 96 -1.01 -2.82 16.69
CA SER A 96 -1.01 -1.71 17.65
C SER A 96 -2.38 -1.51 18.30
N ALA A 97 -3.46 -1.56 17.51
CA ALA A 97 -4.83 -1.43 18.00
C ALA A 97 -5.22 -2.60 18.91
N CYS A 98 -4.84 -3.83 18.54
CA CYS A 98 -5.12 -5.03 19.34
C CYS A 98 -4.35 -5.01 20.67
N LEU A 99 -3.06 -4.61 20.64
CA LEU A 99 -2.25 -4.39 21.84
C LEU A 99 -2.84 -3.32 22.75
N LEU A 100 -3.37 -2.24 22.18
CA LEU A 100 -4.05 -1.19 22.96
C LEU A 100 -5.34 -1.74 23.60
N ALA A 101 -6.16 -2.48 22.85
CA ALA A 101 -7.38 -3.09 23.37
C ALA A 101 -7.09 -4.11 24.48
N LEU A 102 -6.08 -4.97 24.30
CA LEU A 102 -5.59 -5.90 25.33
C LEU A 102 -5.11 -5.18 26.59
N ASN A 103 -4.38 -4.06 26.43
CA ASN A 103 -3.98 -3.22 27.57
C ASN A 103 -5.16 -2.55 28.27
N GLN A 104 -6.24 -2.21 27.57
CA GLN A 104 -7.44 -1.66 28.20
C GLN A 104 -8.25 -2.73 28.94
N ILE A 105 -8.28 -3.97 28.44
CA ILE A 105 -9.03 -5.08 29.05
C ILE A 105 -8.27 -5.67 30.25
N PHE A 106 -6.96 -5.86 30.11
CA PHE A 106 -6.13 -6.59 31.08
C PHE A 106 -5.07 -5.75 31.80
N GLY A 107 -4.83 -4.52 31.34
CA GLY A 107 -3.76 -3.68 31.89
C GLY A 107 -4.11 -3.07 33.25
N PRO A 108 -3.09 -2.75 34.07
CA PRO A 108 -3.28 -2.07 35.34
C PRO A 108 -3.98 -0.72 35.12
N LYS A 109 -4.87 -0.33 36.03
CA LYS A 109 -5.51 1.01 36.03
C LYS A 109 -4.42 2.07 35.82
N PRO A 110 -4.62 3.04 34.91
CA PRO A 110 -3.58 3.95 34.47
C PRO A 110 -2.90 4.58 35.68
N TRP A 111 -1.59 4.35 35.80
CA TRP A 111 -0.79 4.89 36.89
C TRP A 111 -0.72 6.40 36.72
N ALA A 112 -1.65 7.10 37.37
CA ALA A 112 -1.73 8.56 37.39
C ALA A 112 -0.52 9.11 38.16
N LEU A 113 0.59 9.34 37.45
CA LEU A 113 1.83 9.85 38.05
C LEU A 113 1.73 11.31 38.53
N MET A 114 0.62 12.02 38.31
CA MET A 114 0.37 13.31 38.96
C MET A 114 -1.11 13.70 38.82
N LYS A 115 -1.83 13.90 39.93
CA LYS A 115 -3.07 14.68 39.95
C LYS A 115 -2.70 16.15 40.14
N VAL A 116 -2.43 16.89 39.06
CA VAL A 116 -2.41 18.37 39.10
C VAL A 116 -3.78 18.86 38.61
N GLY A 117 -4.73 18.99 39.54
CA GLY A 117 -6.05 19.59 39.27
C GLY A 117 -6.99 18.82 38.34
N GLN A 118 -7.95 19.54 37.73
CA GLN A 118 -8.99 19.05 36.82
C GLN A 118 -8.57 19.00 35.33
N LEU A 119 -7.28 19.06 35.01
CA LEU A 119 -6.83 19.03 33.62
C LEU A 119 -6.96 17.62 33.01
N PRO A 120 -7.36 17.49 31.74
CA PRO A 120 -7.54 16.20 31.10
C PRO A 120 -6.21 15.45 31.02
N MET A 121 -6.22 14.30 31.70
CA MET A 121 -5.10 13.40 31.91
C MET A 121 -4.62 12.83 30.57
N VAL A 122 -3.37 13.11 30.18
CA VAL A 122 -2.70 12.32 29.14
C VAL A 122 -2.42 10.95 29.71
N LEU A 123 -3.28 9.99 29.36
CA LEU A 123 -3.13 8.59 29.73
C LEU A 123 -1.96 8.00 28.94
N PHE A 124 -0.74 8.17 29.45
CA PHE A 124 0.42 7.48 28.89
C PHE A 124 0.31 5.99 29.22
N PHE A 125 -0.13 5.20 28.25
CA PHE A 125 -0.07 3.74 28.34
C PHE A 125 1.38 3.29 28.14
N ILE A 126 2.18 3.35 29.22
CA ILE A 126 3.60 2.97 29.21
C ILE A 126 3.83 1.58 28.59
N PRO A 127 3.05 0.52 28.91
CA PRO A 127 3.23 -0.79 28.28
C PRO A 127 2.97 -0.77 26.77
N TRP A 128 1.99 0.02 26.31
CA TRP A 128 1.71 0.18 24.89
C TRP A 128 2.84 0.92 24.19
N LEU A 129 3.32 2.04 24.74
CA LEU A 129 4.45 2.79 24.20
C LEU A 129 5.74 1.96 24.10
N LEU A 130 5.99 1.05 25.05
CA LEU A 130 7.14 0.15 25.02
C LEU A 130 7.04 -0.92 23.92
N SER A 131 5.83 -1.29 23.49
CA SER A 131 5.63 -2.25 22.39
C SER A 131 5.78 -1.62 21.00
N LEU A 132 5.55 -0.31 20.87
CA LEU A 132 5.57 0.40 19.58
C LEU A 132 6.91 0.34 18.84
N PRO A 133 8.09 0.40 19.48
CA PRO A 133 9.36 0.21 18.78
C PRO A 133 9.47 -1.17 18.11
N VAL A 134 8.94 -2.22 18.74
CA VAL A 134 8.93 -3.57 18.13
C VAL A 134 8.00 -3.60 16.93
N VAL A 135 6.81 -2.98 17.04
CA VAL A 135 5.85 -2.86 15.94
C VAL A 135 6.45 -2.07 14.77
N GLY A 136 7.14 -0.97 15.06
CA GLY A 136 7.83 -0.16 14.05
C GLY A 136 8.97 -0.92 13.36
N ALA A 137 9.79 -1.64 14.13
CA ALA A 137 10.83 -2.50 13.58
C ALA A 137 10.25 -3.58 12.65
N MET A 138 9.11 -4.17 13.01
CA MET A 138 8.43 -5.18 12.20
C MET A 138 7.85 -4.61 10.90
N GLY A 139 7.23 -3.42 10.95
CA GLY A 139 6.78 -2.72 9.74
C GLY A 139 7.93 -2.40 8.79
N ALA A 140 9.06 -1.96 9.33
CA ALA A 140 10.25 -1.68 8.54
C ALA A 140 10.85 -2.96 7.91
N PHE A 141 10.89 -4.06 8.67
CA PHE A 141 11.37 -5.35 8.18
C PHE A 141 10.50 -5.90 7.04
N LEU A 142 9.17 -5.87 7.20
CA LEU A 142 8.24 -6.36 6.18
C LEU A 142 8.28 -5.51 4.91
N SER A 143 8.34 -4.17 5.05
CA SER A 143 8.48 -3.27 3.90
C SER A 143 9.81 -3.47 3.17
N HIS A 144 10.90 -3.69 3.91
CA HIS A 144 12.20 -4.02 3.32
C HIS A 144 12.20 -5.37 2.59
N ARG A 145 11.59 -6.40 3.19
CA ARG A 145 11.45 -7.73 2.57
C ARG A 145 10.62 -7.69 1.28
N ALA A 146 9.66 -6.77 1.19
CA ALA A 146 8.87 -6.54 -0.02
C ALA A 146 9.60 -5.70 -1.09
N GLY A 147 10.88 -5.37 -0.91
CA GLY A 147 11.67 -4.56 -1.84
C GLY A 147 11.40 -3.05 -1.73
N GLY A 148 10.77 -2.60 -0.64
CA GLY A 148 10.46 -1.19 -0.41
C GLY A 148 11.69 -0.30 -0.32
N SER A 149 11.62 0.86 -0.97
CA SER A 149 12.65 1.91 -0.85
C SER A 149 12.74 2.44 0.59
N ARG A 150 13.87 3.08 0.96
CA ARG A 150 14.05 3.69 2.31
C ARG A 150 12.91 4.62 2.70
N ARG A 151 12.32 5.35 1.73
CA ARG A 151 11.16 6.22 1.97
C ARG A 151 9.90 5.40 2.25
N ALA A 152 9.65 4.33 1.49
CA ALA A 152 8.50 3.44 1.67
C ALA A 152 8.50 2.75 3.05
N VAL A 153 9.68 2.33 3.50
CA VAL A 153 9.91 1.74 4.83
C VAL A 153 9.52 2.72 5.93
N LEU A 154 10.00 3.97 5.88
CA LEU A 154 9.68 5.02 6.85
C LEU A 154 8.20 5.40 6.84
N THR A 155 7.60 5.53 5.65
CA THR A 155 6.18 5.85 5.54
C THR A 155 5.29 4.74 6.10
N SER A 156 5.68 3.47 5.90
CA SER A 156 4.97 2.32 6.48
C SER A 156 5.06 2.30 8.00
N THR A 157 6.18 2.78 8.58
CA THR A 157 6.36 2.82 10.04
C THR A 157 5.55 3.92 10.72
N VAL A 158 5.37 5.05 10.06
CA VAL A 158 4.60 6.19 10.59
C VAL A 158 3.10 6.04 10.33
N PHE A 159 2.71 5.22 9.35
CA PHE A 159 1.32 5.00 8.96
C PHE A 159 0.35 4.75 10.12
N PRO A 160 0.68 3.94 11.15
CA PRO A 160 -0.23 3.69 12.28
C PRO A 160 -0.60 4.93 13.10
N VAL A 161 0.16 6.02 12.99
CA VAL A 161 -0.09 7.29 13.69
C VAL A 161 -1.12 8.16 12.95
N LEU A 162 -1.23 8.00 11.63
CA LEU A 162 -2.10 8.85 10.79
C LEU A 162 -3.58 8.76 11.17
N PRO A 163 -4.16 7.58 11.49
CA PRO A 163 -5.54 7.50 11.96
C PRO A 163 -5.77 8.24 13.29
N PHE A 164 -4.79 8.28 14.20
CA PHE A 164 -4.88 9.04 15.45
C PHE A 164 -4.81 10.55 15.20
N LEU A 165 -3.95 11.00 14.28
CA LEU A 165 -3.93 12.40 13.87
C LEU A 165 -5.25 12.81 13.22
N ALA A 166 -5.76 11.98 12.31
CA ALA A 166 -7.03 12.22 11.62
C ALA A 166 -8.20 12.26 12.61
N SER A 167 -8.24 11.35 13.58
CA SER A 167 -9.28 11.35 14.61
C SER A 167 -9.21 12.61 15.47
N ILE A 168 -8.03 13.10 15.85
CA ILE A 168 -7.90 14.37 16.58
C ILE A 168 -8.42 15.54 15.73
N VAL A 169 -8.04 15.60 14.45
CA VAL A 169 -8.48 16.68 13.53
C VAL A 169 -10.00 16.66 13.30
N VAL A 170 -10.65 15.51 13.34
CA VAL A 170 -12.12 15.38 13.16
C VAL A 170 -12.87 15.58 14.48
N VAL A 171 -12.42 14.94 15.55
CA VAL A 171 -13.12 14.93 16.85
C VAL A 171 -12.96 16.28 17.56
N PHE A 172 -11.81 16.95 17.43
CA PHE A 172 -11.56 18.21 18.13
C PHE A 172 -12.48 19.35 17.69
N PRO A 173 -12.69 19.64 16.39
CA PRO A 173 -13.65 20.65 15.95
C PRO A 173 -15.08 20.32 16.37
N VAL A 174 -15.46 19.04 16.31
CA VAL A 174 -16.77 18.58 16.77
C VAL A 174 -16.91 18.86 18.27
N SER A 175 -15.91 18.51 19.09
CA SER A 175 -15.93 18.82 20.53
C SER A 175 -16.01 20.33 20.80
N LEU A 176 -15.34 21.18 20.03
CA LEU A 176 -15.42 22.64 20.17
C LEU A 176 -16.81 23.21 19.83
N ILE A 177 -17.53 22.60 18.88
CA ILE A 177 -18.90 23.00 18.53
C ILE A 177 -19.85 22.65 19.68
N PHE A 178 -19.68 21.48 20.30
CA PHE A 178 -20.46 21.07 21.48
C PHE A 178 -20.07 21.82 22.77
N ASP A 179 -18.78 22.17 22.95
CA ASP A 179 -18.26 22.89 24.12
C ASP A 179 -18.66 24.38 24.17
N ARG A 180 -19.22 24.95 23.09
CA ARG A 180 -19.79 26.32 23.14
C ARG A 180 -20.91 26.48 24.19
N PHE A 181 -21.44 25.38 24.73
CA PHE A 181 -22.39 25.40 25.85
C PHE A 181 -21.75 25.36 27.25
N ILE A 182 -20.45 25.08 27.37
CA ILE A 182 -19.77 24.92 28.67
C ILE A 182 -18.50 25.79 28.68
N SER A 183 -18.60 26.94 29.35
CA SER A 183 -17.54 27.93 29.54
C SER A 183 -16.31 27.37 30.26
N HIS A 184 -15.30 26.83 29.55
CA HIS A 184 -13.92 26.69 30.09
C HIS A 184 -12.84 26.85 29.01
N ASN A 185 -11.89 27.76 29.27
CA ASN A 185 -10.73 28.12 28.43
C ASN A 185 -9.62 27.04 28.41
N THR A 186 -9.98 25.75 28.49
CA THR A 186 -9.06 24.60 28.61
C THR A 186 -8.84 23.84 27.32
N ALA A 187 -9.61 24.15 26.26
CA ALA A 187 -9.54 23.51 24.95
C ALA A 187 -8.14 23.53 24.25
N PRO A 188 -7.33 24.61 24.32
CA PRO A 188 -6.01 24.57 23.67
C PRO A 188 -5.03 23.64 24.40
N ILE A 189 -5.10 23.56 25.74
CA ILE A 189 -4.21 22.69 26.53
C ILE A 189 -4.57 21.22 26.30
N SER A 190 -5.85 20.88 26.22
CA SER A 190 -6.29 19.51 25.94
C SER A 190 -5.87 19.04 24.54
N LEU A 191 -5.90 19.93 23.54
CA LEU A 191 -5.39 19.65 22.20
C LEU A 191 -3.89 19.32 22.20
N VAL A 192 -3.09 20.17 22.86
CA VAL A 192 -1.64 19.97 22.95
C VAL A 192 -1.33 18.65 23.64
N MET A 193 -2.02 18.37 24.74
CA MET A 193 -1.90 17.13 25.49
C MET A 193 -2.31 15.89 24.66
N ALA A 194 -3.38 15.99 23.86
CA ALA A 194 -3.81 14.92 22.97
C ALA A 194 -2.80 14.66 21.85
N LEU A 195 -2.28 15.70 21.20
CA LEU A 195 -1.25 15.57 20.17
C LEU A 195 0.04 14.98 20.72
N LEU A 196 0.47 15.40 21.92
CA LEU A 196 1.66 14.86 22.57
C LEU A 196 1.51 13.37 22.90
N GLY A 197 0.39 12.99 23.52
CA GLY A 197 0.16 11.61 23.98
C GLY A 197 -0.18 10.61 22.87
N TRP A 198 -0.94 11.02 21.87
CA TRP A 198 -1.53 10.11 20.87
C TRP A 198 -0.89 10.19 19.48
N VAL A 199 -0.10 11.24 19.21
CA VAL A 199 0.57 11.41 17.91
C VAL A 199 2.08 11.42 18.10
N LEU A 200 2.60 12.33 18.92
CA LEU A 200 4.04 12.55 19.03
C LEU A 200 4.74 11.38 19.73
N ALA A 201 4.33 11.03 20.95
CA ALA A 201 4.93 9.93 21.71
C ALA A 201 4.90 8.58 20.96
N PRO A 202 3.75 8.11 20.43
CA PRO A 202 3.72 6.85 19.68
C PRO A 202 4.45 6.93 18.34
N GLY A 203 4.42 8.09 17.65
CA GLY A 203 5.16 8.27 16.41
C GLY A 203 6.67 8.23 16.58
N VAL A 204 7.20 8.85 17.64
CA VAL A 204 8.63 8.78 17.98
C VAL A 204 9.03 7.34 18.33
N ALA A 205 8.20 6.62 19.10
CA ALA A 205 8.47 5.23 19.46
C ALA A 205 8.50 4.29 18.23
N LEU A 206 7.52 4.44 17.32
CA LEU A 206 7.48 3.68 16.06
C LEU A 206 8.68 4.00 15.15
N LEU A 207 9.06 5.27 15.04
CA LEU A 207 10.22 5.70 14.25
C LEU A 207 11.53 5.18 14.81
N ALA A 208 11.71 5.21 16.14
CA ALA A 208 12.90 4.69 16.80
C ALA A 208 13.12 3.20 16.45
N GLY A 209 12.05 2.40 16.51
CA GLY A 209 12.06 1.00 16.10
C GLY A 209 12.35 0.79 14.61
N GLY A 210 11.67 1.57 13.75
CA GLY A 210 11.85 1.50 12.30
C GLY A 210 13.27 1.82 11.84
N LEU A 211 13.83 2.92 12.37
CA LEU A 211 15.19 3.36 12.06
C LEU A 211 16.24 2.37 12.54
N ALA A 212 16.07 1.82 13.75
CA ALA A 212 16.97 0.79 14.28
C ALA A 212 16.99 -0.46 13.38
N ALA A 213 15.82 -0.95 12.95
CA ALA A 213 15.71 -2.08 12.05
C ALA A 213 16.35 -1.79 10.68
N GLN A 214 16.13 -0.60 10.12
CA GLN A 214 16.72 -0.19 8.85
C GLN A 214 18.26 -0.11 8.91
N PHE A 215 18.82 0.37 10.02
CA PHE A 215 20.26 0.41 10.23
C PHE A 215 20.87 -1.01 10.31
N LEU A 216 20.20 -1.93 11.00
CA LEU A 216 20.64 -3.33 11.07
C LEU A 216 20.54 -4.05 9.72
N LEU A 217 19.49 -3.79 8.94
CA LEU A 217 19.27 -4.39 7.63
C LEU A 217 20.28 -3.88 6.58
N SER A 218 20.62 -2.60 6.61
CA SER A 218 21.63 -2.02 5.72
C SER A 218 23.04 -2.59 5.99
N ARG A 219 23.43 -2.74 7.26
CA ARG A 219 24.72 -3.38 7.61
C ARG A 219 24.84 -4.82 7.12
N ARG A 220 23.76 -5.60 7.14
CA ARG A 220 23.78 -6.99 6.62
C ARG A 220 24.00 -7.07 5.11
N LEU A 221 23.53 -6.08 4.35
CA LEU A 221 23.74 -6.03 2.90
C LEU A 221 25.19 -5.68 2.54
N ASP A 222 25.81 -4.75 3.28
CA ASP A 222 27.21 -4.36 3.06
C ASP A 222 28.17 -5.51 3.41
N SER A 223 27.89 -6.26 4.49
CA SER A 223 28.67 -7.45 4.87
C SER A 223 28.65 -8.53 3.78
N ARG A 224 27.48 -8.83 3.21
CA ARG A 224 27.33 -9.84 2.14
C ARG A 224 28.01 -9.46 0.83
N ARG A 225 28.19 -8.16 0.55
CA ARG A 225 28.94 -7.69 -0.62
C ARG A 225 30.45 -7.82 -0.43
N SER A 226 30.95 -7.78 0.80
CA SER A 226 32.40 -7.95 1.05
C SER A 226 32.85 -9.42 1.04
N GLU A 227 31.95 -10.37 1.30
CA GLU A 227 32.24 -11.81 1.24
C GLU A 227 32.16 -12.40 -0.17
N SER A 228 31.65 -11.65 -1.15
CA SER A 228 31.52 -12.08 -2.55
C SER A 228 32.65 -11.58 -3.46
N HIS A 229 33.74 -11.06 -2.89
CA HIS A 229 34.91 -10.55 -3.60
C HIS A 229 36.16 -11.36 -3.26
#